data_AF-A0A9X9A1P3-F1
#
_entry.id   AF-A0A9X9A1P3-F1
#
_cell.length_a   1.000
_cell.length_b   1.000
_cell.length_c   1.000
_cell.angle_alpha   90.00
_cell.angle_beta   90.00
_cell.angle_gamma   90.00
#
_symmetry.space_group_name_H-M   'P 1'
#
loop_
_entity.id
_entity.type
_entity.pdbx_description
1 polymer ?
#
loop_
_entity_poly.entity_id
_entity_poly.type
_entity_poly.pdbx_seq_one_letter_code
_entity_poly.pdbx_strand_id
1 'polypeptide(L)' 'GESNNLPLLNTIVMLDGIHCYESTDKINSDMVIRFMKNEEQLKVQVDYNSTLYSEGLVSRIVNHLYNILDILM' A
#
# COMPACT_ATOMS: atom_id res chain seq x y z
N GLY A 1 -2.73 31.59 -8.39
CA GLY A 1 -3.31 30.66 -7.41
C GLY A 1 -2.48 29.41 -7.47
N GLU A 2 -1.58 29.23 -6.51
CA GLU A 2 -0.66 28.10 -6.49
C GLU A 2 -1.46 26.82 -6.26
N SER A 3 -1.57 26.01 -7.32
CA SER A 3 -1.96 24.61 -7.20
C SER A 3 -0.91 23.94 -6.31
N ASN A 4 -1.32 23.54 -5.11
CA ASN A 4 -0.47 22.85 -4.14
C ASN A 4 0.37 21.77 -4.83
N ASN A 5 1.68 22.02 -4.93
CA ASN A 5 2.67 21.19 -5.63
C ASN A 5 3.00 19.91 -4.85
N LEU A 6 2.00 19.35 -4.17
CA LEU A 6 2.12 18.11 -3.43
C LEU A 6 2.13 16.97 -4.45
N PRO A 7 3.10 16.04 -4.38
CA PRO A 7 3.08 14.87 -5.22
C PRO A 7 1.75 14.12 -4.97
N LEU A 8 1.00 13.88 -6.04
CA LEU A 8 -0.17 13.03 -5.97
C LEU A 8 0.32 11.61 -5.70
N LEU A 9 0.18 11.15 -4.46
CA LEU A 9 0.53 9.78 -4.05
C LEU A 9 -0.61 8.85 -4.44
N ASN A 10 -0.48 8.17 -5.58
CA ASN A 10 -1.47 7.19 -6.02
C ASN A 10 -1.24 5.87 -5.28
N THR A 11 -1.83 5.74 -4.09
CA THR A 11 -1.75 4.52 -3.28
C THR A 11 -3.01 3.69 -3.45
N ILE A 12 -2.86 2.40 -3.76
CA ILE A 12 -3.95 1.43 -3.78
C ILE A 12 -3.84 0.55 -2.53
N VAL A 13 -4.96 0.32 -1.85
CA VAL A 13 -5.06 -0.64 -0.75
C VAL A 13 -6.05 -1.73 -1.12
N MET A 14 -5.66 -2.99 -0.96
CA MET A 14 -6.45 -4.14 -1.41
C MET A 14 -6.49 -5.24 -0.36
N LEU A 15 -7.58 -6.00 -0.39
CA LEU A 15 -7.75 -7.24 0.35
C LEU A 15 -8.18 -8.35 -0.59
N ASP A 16 -7.47 -9.47 -0.56
CA ASP A 16 -7.80 -10.67 -1.33
C ASP A 16 -9.19 -11.20 -0.96
N GLY A 17 -9.91 -11.70 -1.96
CA GLY A 17 -11.29 -12.15 -1.82
C GLY A 17 -12.34 -11.03 -1.84
N ILE A 18 -11.93 -9.76 -1.77
CA ILE A 18 -12.80 -8.60 -1.99
C ILE A 18 -12.41 -7.86 -3.27
N HIS A 19 -11.12 -7.64 -3.50
CA HIS A 19 -10.62 -6.88 -4.64
C HIS A 19 -9.87 -7.77 -5.63
N CYS A 20 -9.95 -7.44 -6.93
CA CYS A 20 -9.26 -8.17 -7.99
C CYS A 20 -7.87 -7.55 -8.25
N TYR A 21 -6.80 -8.21 -7.78
CA TYR A 21 -5.42 -7.71 -7.94
C TYR A 21 -5.03 -7.52 -9.42
N GLU A 22 -5.44 -8.41 -10.33
CA GLU A 22 -5.13 -8.30 -11.76
C GLU A 22 -5.66 -7.02 -12.42
N SER A 23 -6.57 -6.30 -11.77
CA SER A 23 -7.07 -5.01 -12.25
C SER A 23 -6.14 -3.83 -11.96
N THR A 24 -5.15 -3.98 -11.05
CA THR A 24 -4.25 -2.87 -10.66
C THR A 24 -3.23 -2.51 -11.73
N ASP A 25 -2.88 -3.43 -12.62
CA ASP A 25 -1.92 -3.19 -13.71
C ASP A 25 -2.38 -2.09 -14.67
N LYS A 26 -3.67 -1.75 -14.66
CA LYS A 26 -4.27 -0.69 -15.47
C LYS A 26 -4.32 0.66 -14.75
N ILE A 27 -3.94 0.71 -13.48
CA ILE A 27 -4.00 1.90 -12.64
C ILE A 27 -2.57 2.39 -12.39
N ASN A 28 -2.30 3.64 -12.77
CA ASN A 28 -1.02 4.26 -12.48
C ASN A 28 -0.92 4.51 -10.97
N SER A 29 -0.19 3.65 -10.27
CA SER A 29 -0.02 3.69 -8.81
C SER A 29 1.45 3.74 -8.43
N ASP A 30 1.74 4.53 -7.40
CA ASP A 30 3.08 4.67 -6.85
C ASP A 30 3.35 3.61 -5.78
N MET A 31 2.28 3.08 -5.16
CA MET A 31 2.32 2.04 -4.15
C MET A 31 1.01 1.22 -4.15
N VAL A 32 1.14 -0.09 -4.05
CA VAL A 32 0.02 -1.03 -3.85
C VAL A 32 0.29 -1.80 -2.57
N ILE A 33 -0.57 -1.63 -1.57
CA ILE A 33 -0.55 -2.40 -0.32
C ILE A 33 -1.63 -3.48 -0.42
N ARG A 34 -1.20 -4.74 -0.48
CA ARG A 34 -2.07 -5.90 -0.63
C ARG A 34 -2.08 -6.74 0.63
N PHE A 35 -3.25 -6.85 1.23
CA PHE A 35 -3.55 -7.78 2.31
C PHE A 35 -4.02 -9.11 1.72
N MET A 36 -3.31 -10.18 2.05
CA MET A 36 -3.59 -11.54 1.61
C MET A 36 -3.93 -12.39 2.83
N LYS A 37 -5.12 -12.98 2.84
CA LYS A 37 -5.51 -13.90 3.89
C LYS A 37 -4.99 -15.29 3.56
N ASN A 38 -4.18 -15.86 4.46
CA ASN A 38 -3.89 -17.29 4.48
C ASN A 38 -4.60 -17.92 5.70
N GLU A 39 -4.70 -19.25 5.77
CA GLU A 39 -5.58 -19.97 6.71
C GLU A 39 -5.47 -19.53 8.18
N GLU A 40 -4.30 -19.05 8.63
CA GLU A 40 -4.08 -18.57 10.00
C GLU A 40 -3.47 -17.17 10.08
N GLN A 41 -3.19 -16.50 8.96
CA GLN A 41 -2.34 -15.31 8.93
C GLN A 41 -2.81 -14.26 7.93
N LEU A 42 -2.68 -12.99 8.29
CA LEU A 42 -2.78 -11.87 7.36
C LEU A 42 -1.37 -11.52 6.87
N LYS A 43 -1.08 -11.80 5.60
CA LYS A 43 0.18 -11.39 4.96
C LYS A 43 -0.01 -10.04 4.27
N VAL A 44 0.97 -9.16 4.38
CA VAL A 44 1.01 -7.90 3.63
C VAL A 44 2.10 -7.99 2.58
N GLN A 45 1.77 -7.66 1.34
CA GLN A 45 2.71 -7.41 0.25
C GLN A 45 2.61 -5.94 -0.13
N VAL A 46 3.75 -5.31 -0.40
CA VAL A 46 3.80 -3.94 -0.91
C VAL A 46 4.62 -3.91 -2.18
N ASP A 47 3.97 -3.51 -3.27
CA ASP A 47 4.62 -3.21 -4.54
C ASP A 47 4.71 -1.68 -4.65
N TYR A 48 5.86 -1.14 -5.04
CA TYR A 48 6.06 0.31 -5.04
C TYR A 48 7.04 0.77 -6.13
N ASN A 49 6.91 2.03 -6.55
CA ASN A 49 7.83 2.67 -7.46
C ASN A 49 9.16 2.99 -6.74
N SER A 50 10.22 2.22 -7.05
CA SER A 50 11.54 2.37 -6.43
C SER A 50 12.27 3.67 -6.79
N THR A 51 11.80 4.42 -7.80
CA THR A 51 12.29 5.76 -8.11
C THR A 51 11.78 6.79 -7.10
N LEU A 52 10.62 6.53 -6.48
CA LEU A 52 9.95 7.43 -5.54
C LEU A 52 10.18 7.02 -4.07
N TYR A 53 10.29 5.71 -3.80
CA TYR A 53 10.47 5.19 -2.44
C TYR A 53 11.67 4.26 -2.34
N SER A 54 12.44 4.45 -1.26
CA SER A 54 13.41 3.45 -0.82
C SER A 54 12.73 2.36 0.00
N GLU A 55 13.30 1.16 -0.01
CA GLU A 55 12.84 0.03 0.81
C GLU A 55 12.71 0.38 2.30
N GLY A 56 13.67 1.15 2.84
CA GLY A 56 13.62 1.62 4.22
C GLY A 56 12.46 2.59 4.51
N LEU A 57 12.11 3.45 3.55
CA LEU A 57 10.93 4.31 3.68
C LEU A 57 9.64 3.49 3.65
N VAL A 58 9.52 2.54 2.71
CA VAL A 58 8.35 1.65 2.61
C VAL A 58 8.19 0.81 3.87
N SER A 59 9.27 0.25 4.41
CA SER A 59 9.24 -0.51 5.68
C SER A 59 8.71 0.33 6.85
N ARG A 60 9.09 1.61 6.94
CA ARG A 60 8.54 2.51 7.98
C ARG A 60 7.05 2.77 7.78
N ILE A 61 6.60 2.99 6.53
CA ILE A 61 5.18 3.17 6.22
C ILE A 61 4.38 1.94 6.64
N VAL A 62 4.85 0.75 6.31
CA VAL A 62 4.21 -0.52 6.68
C VAL A 62 4.19 -0.70 8.21
N ASN A 63 5.28 -0.36 8.91
CA ASN A 63 5.30 -0.40 10.38
C ASN A 63 4.30 0.58 11.00
N HIS A 64 4.15 1.79 10.45
CA HIS A 64 3.12 2.72 10.91
C HIS A 64 1.71 2.16 10.70
N LEU A 65 1.46 1.50 9.58
CA LEU A 65 0.19 0.82 9.30
C LEU A 65 -0.07 -0.29 10.33
N TYR A 66 0.92 -1.14 10.63
CA TYR A 66 0.77 -2.17 11.66
C TYR A 66 0.48 -1.58 13.04
N ASN A 67 1.17 -0.52 13.43
CA ASN A 67 0.91 0.15 14.70
C ASN A 67 -0.51 0.72 14.78
N ILE A 68 -1.05 1.25 13.68
CA ILE A 68 -2.44 1.74 13.64
C ILE A 68 -3.42 0.58 13.80
N LEU A 69 -3.19 -0.55 13.10
CA LEU A 69 -4.05 -1.72 13.20
C LEU A 69 -4.02 -2.32 14.61
N ASP A 70 -2.86 -2.35 15.26
CA ASP A 70 -2.70 -2.85 16.63
C ASP A 70 -3.47 -1.99 17.65
N ILE A 71 -3.57 -0.67 17.44
CA ILE A 71 -4.38 0.22 18.29
C ILE A 71 -5.89 -0.04 18.13
N LEU A 72 -6.33 -0.52 16.96
CA LEU A 72 -7.74 -0.69 16.63
C LEU A 72 -8.28 -2.09 17.00
N MET A 73 -7.42 -3.06 17.33
CA MET A 73 -7.78 -4.45 17.63
C MET A 73 -7.77 -4.75 19.13
#